data_AF-A0A4V4HDD7-F1
#
_entry.id   AF-A0A4V4HDD7-F1
#
_cell.length_a   1.000
_cell.length_b   1.000
_cell.length_c   1.000
_cell.angle_alpha   90.00
_cell.angle_beta   90.00
_cell.angle_gamma   90.00
#
_symmetry.space_group_name_H-M   'P 1'
#
loop_
_entity.id
_entity.type
_entity.pdbx_description
1 polymer ?
#
loop_
_entity_poly.entity_id
_entity_poly.type
_entity_poly.pdbx_seq_one_letter_code
_entity_poly.pdbx_strand_id
1 'polypeptide(L)'
;MLRQSDLKGIQIPGHLERLVTTLFADDTTVSVDSSDDYNHLVDILDRWCAASGAKFNVSKTEIIPTGSPAYRESLVSTRSIHPDQAPIPQGPKINKDGESSRMLGARQGNLVNPDAIWVPITNRMENILDRLQSTHPTLESAKHIVRNTIASFTEYFVRIGETLGPRAKTLEKLQRRFIWNNAKVPPLSYDQLSQETNNGGKKFFNIHHRNDAIALMHL
;
A
#
# COMPACT_ATOMS: atom_id res chain seq x y z
N MET A 1 -8.47 -25.71 6.17
CA MET A 1 -9.27 -24.65 6.84
C MET A 1 -8.85 -23.29 6.30
N LEU A 2 -9.81 -22.40 5.98
CA LEU A 2 -9.73 -21.28 5.03
C LEU A 2 -9.20 -21.63 3.62
N ARG A 3 -7.92 -21.96 3.44
CA ARG A 3 -7.38 -22.30 2.09
C ARG A 3 -8.00 -23.56 1.46
N GLN A 4 -8.52 -24.45 2.31
CA GLN A 4 -9.18 -25.69 1.90
C GLN A 4 -10.72 -25.62 2.03
N SER A 5 -11.29 -24.45 2.35
CA SER A 5 -12.76 -24.31 2.34
C SER A 5 -13.27 -24.19 0.90
N ASP A 6 -14.58 -24.25 0.77
CA ASP A 6 -15.36 -24.06 -0.46
C ASP A 6 -15.68 -22.59 -0.77
N LEU A 7 -15.43 -21.65 0.17
CA LEU A 7 -15.38 -20.21 -0.11
C LEU A 7 -14.66 -19.98 -1.43
N LYS A 8 -15.09 -19.10 -2.31
CA LYS A 8 -14.46 -18.82 -3.61
C LYS A 8 -13.32 -17.81 -3.48
N GLY A 9 -13.51 -16.75 -2.68
CA GLY A 9 -12.54 -15.67 -2.59
C GLY A 9 -12.35 -14.95 -3.94
N ILE A 10 -11.14 -14.46 -4.23
CA ILE A 10 -10.86 -13.67 -5.45
C ILE A 10 -10.01 -14.49 -6.44
N GLN A 11 -10.46 -14.63 -7.68
CA GLN A 11 -9.61 -15.15 -8.75
C GLN A 11 -8.73 -14.03 -9.30
N ILE A 12 -7.41 -14.17 -9.17
CA ILE A 12 -6.46 -13.21 -9.75
C ILE A 12 -6.11 -13.67 -11.17
N PRO A 13 -6.28 -12.81 -12.20
CA PRO A 13 -5.85 -13.13 -13.56
C PRO A 13 -4.38 -13.55 -13.60
N GLY A 14 -4.07 -14.62 -14.32
CA GLY A 14 -2.70 -15.15 -14.43
C GLY A 14 -2.23 -16.02 -13.26
N HIS A 15 -3.01 -16.16 -12.19
CA HIS A 15 -2.70 -17.05 -11.07
C HIS A 15 -3.61 -18.29 -11.08
N LEU A 16 -3.00 -19.47 -10.82
CA LEU A 16 -3.71 -20.74 -10.74
C LEU A 16 -4.55 -20.87 -9.46
N GLU A 17 -4.06 -20.29 -8.36
CA GLU A 17 -4.75 -20.33 -7.08
C GLU A 17 -5.60 -19.08 -6.88
N ARG A 18 -6.80 -19.28 -6.34
CA ARG A 18 -7.68 -18.22 -5.84
C ARG A 18 -7.12 -17.64 -4.54
N LEU A 19 -7.27 -16.33 -4.36
CA LEU A 19 -6.93 -15.64 -3.13
C LEU A 19 -8.07 -15.77 -2.13
N VAL A 20 -7.84 -16.52 -1.05
CA VAL A 20 -8.80 -16.70 0.06
C VAL A 20 -8.34 -15.98 1.30
N THR A 21 -7.05 -16.08 1.59
CA THR A 21 -6.48 -15.51 2.80
C THR A 21 -5.01 -15.17 2.63
N THR A 22 -4.63 -14.02 3.15
CA THR A 22 -3.25 -13.57 3.33
C THR A 22 -2.98 -13.37 4.80
N LEU A 23 -1.82 -13.83 5.25
CA LEU A 23 -1.39 -13.78 6.65
C LEU A 23 -0.04 -13.09 6.70
N PHE A 24 0.11 -12.14 7.62
CA PHE A 24 1.40 -11.52 7.93
C PHE A 24 1.48 -11.28 9.44
N ALA A 25 2.28 -12.08 10.14
CA ALA A 25 2.26 -12.15 11.60
C ALA A 25 0.82 -12.40 12.12
N ASP A 26 0.27 -11.48 12.91
CA ASP A 26 -1.11 -11.52 13.43
C ASP A 26 -2.13 -10.87 12.48
N ASP A 27 -1.69 -10.04 11.52
CA ASP A 27 -2.58 -9.44 10.53
C ASP A 27 -3.08 -10.51 9.56
N THR A 28 -4.40 -10.68 9.52
CA THR A 28 -5.10 -11.64 8.66
C THR A 28 -6.09 -10.92 7.77
N THR A 29 -6.02 -11.18 6.47
CA THR A 29 -7.03 -10.75 5.50
C THR A 29 -7.72 -11.99 4.94
N VAL A 30 -9.03 -11.92 4.81
CA VAL A 30 -9.83 -12.93 4.11
C VAL A 30 -10.54 -12.26 2.95
N SER A 31 -10.47 -12.88 1.78
CA SER A 31 -11.17 -12.46 0.58
C SER A 31 -12.42 -13.32 0.42
N VAL A 32 -13.56 -12.66 0.22
CA VAL A 32 -14.88 -13.28 0.16
C VAL A 32 -15.54 -12.84 -1.14
N ASP A 33 -16.01 -13.78 -1.94
CA ASP A 33 -16.76 -13.51 -3.16
C ASP A 33 -18.20 -13.09 -2.84
N SER A 34 -18.87 -12.39 -3.76
CA SER A 34 -20.26 -11.98 -3.55
C SER A 34 -21.25 -13.16 -3.47
N SER A 35 -20.85 -14.35 -3.93
CA SER A 35 -21.62 -15.58 -3.82
C SER A 35 -21.22 -16.48 -2.65
N ASP A 36 -20.21 -16.10 -1.87
CA ASP A 36 -19.84 -16.81 -0.64
C ASP A 36 -20.81 -16.48 0.50
N ASP A 37 -20.98 -17.40 1.45
CA ASP A 37 -21.74 -17.15 2.68
C ASP A 37 -20.82 -16.64 3.81
N TYR A 38 -21.10 -15.44 4.30
CA TYR A 38 -20.36 -14.86 5.42
C TYR A 38 -20.46 -15.69 6.70
N ASN A 39 -21.61 -16.32 6.98
CA ASN A 39 -21.77 -17.16 8.16
C ASN A 39 -20.91 -18.42 8.05
N HIS A 40 -20.79 -18.98 6.85
CA HIS A 40 -19.87 -20.09 6.61
C HIS A 40 -18.41 -19.70 6.91
N LEU A 41 -18.00 -18.49 6.52
CA LEU A 41 -16.70 -17.96 6.93
C LEU A 41 -16.58 -17.87 8.46
N VAL A 42 -17.57 -17.30 9.15
CA VAL A 42 -17.57 -17.21 10.62
C VAL A 42 -17.44 -18.59 11.26
N ASP A 43 -18.18 -19.59 10.78
CA ASP A 43 -18.10 -20.97 11.29
C ASP A 43 -16.70 -21.60 11.09
N ILE A 44 -16.02 -21.29 9.98
CA ILE A 44 -14.63 -21.71 9.77
C ILE A 44 -13.72 -21.03 10.79
N LEU A 45 -13.87 -19.72 10.98
CA LEU A 45 -13.04 -18.93 11.90
C LEU A 45 -13.25 -19.36 13.37
N ASP A 46 -14.49 -19.57 13.78
CA ASP A 46 -14.84 -19.95 15.15
C ASP A 46 -14.32 -21.34 15.51
N ARG A 47 -14.41 -22.31 14.59
CA ARG A 47 -13.80 -23.64 14.78
C ARG A 47 -12.27 -23.54 14.89
N TRP A 48 -11.63 -22.68 14.10
CA TRP A 48 -10.19 -22.45 14.21
C TRP A 48 -9.82 -21.78 15.54
N CYS A 49 -10.59 -20.78 15.99
CA CYS A 49 -10.44 -20.14 17.30
C CYS A 49 -10.61 -21.15 18.44
N ALA A 50 -11.61 -22.03 18.37
CA ALA A 50 -11.84 -23.07 19.36
C ALA A 50 -10.67 -24.08 19.42
N ALA A 51 -10.10 -24.45 18.27
CA ALA A 51 -8.98 -25.39 18.21
C ALA A 51 -7.63 -24.76 18.63
N SER A 52 -7.39 -23.49 18.27
CA SER A 52 -6.13 -22.80 18.53
C SER A 52 -6.06 -22.07 19.88
N GLY A 53 -7.22 -21.75 20.47
CA GLY A 53 -7.34 -20.86 21.62
C GLY A 53 -7.17 -19.37 21.30
N ALA A 54 -6.91 -19.02 20.04
CA ALA A 54 -6.80 -17.63 19.60
C ALA A 54 -8.18 -16.96 19.45
N LYS A 55 -8.21 -15.62 19.47
CA LYS A 55 -9.43 -14.83 19.28
C LYS A 55 -9.18 -13.68 18.33
N PHE A 56 -10.04 -13.53 17.32
CA PHE A 56 -10.02 -12.36 16.45
C PHE A 56 -10.45 -11.11 17.21
N ASN A 57 -9.77 -10.00 16.94
CA ASN A 57 -10.14 -8.72 17.47
C ASN A 57 -11.24 -8.10 16.58
N VAL A 58 -12.49 -8.44 16.89
CA VAL A 58 -13.66 -8.01 16.11
C VAL A 58 -13.75 -6.48 16.00
N SER A 59 -13.38 -5.73 17.04
CA SER A 59 -13.43 -4.26 17.00
C SER A 59 -12.33 -3.63 16.14
N LYS A 60 -11.26 -4.37 15.83
CA LYS A 60 -10.25 -3.99 14.84
C LYS A 60 -10.52 -4.58 13.45
N THR A 61 -11.54 -5.43 13.30
CA THR A 61 -11.86 -6.05 12.02
C THR A 61 -12.60 -5.04 11.15
N GLU A 62 -12.05 -4.79 9.97
CA GLU A 62 -12.62 -3.90 8.96
C GLU A 62 -12.91 -4.69 7.67
N ILE A 63 -14.01 -4.35 7.02
CA ILE A 63 -14.44 -4.91 5.74
C ILE A 63 -14.34 -3.81 4.69
N ILE A 64 -13.65 -4.11 3.58
CA ILE A 64 -13.53 -3.21 2.44
C ILE A 64 -14.35 -3.80 1.28
N PRO A 65 -15.56 -3.27 1.01
CA PRO A 65 -16.38 -3.73 -0.11
C PRO A 65 -15.66 -3.47 -1.43
N THR A 66 -15.53 -4.48 -2.29
CA THR A 66 -14.88 -4.34 -3.60
C THR A 66 -15.89 -4.65 -4.70
N GLY A 67 -15.89 -3.89 -5.80
CA GLY A 67 -16.82 -4.07 -6.92
C GLY A 67 -17.44 -2.76 -7.40
N SER A 68 -18.61 -2.84 -8.03
CA SER A 68 -19.29 -1.67 -8.58
C SER A 68 -19.67 -0.66 -7.47
N PRO A 69 -19.77 0.65 -7.77
CA PRO A 69 -20.26 1.63 -6.80
C PRO A 69 -21.61 1.27 -6.17
N ALA A 70 -22.55 0.79 -6.99
CA ALA A 70 -23.87 0.37 -6.52
C ALA A 70 -23.79 -0.82 -5.54
N TYR A 71 -22.91 -1.79 -5.82
CA TYR A 71 -22.69 -2.92 -4.90
C TYR A 71 -22.12 -2.47 -3.56
N ARG A 72 -21.11 -1.61 -3.59
CA ARG A 72 -20.46 -1.11 -2.37
C ARG A 72 -21.43 -0.32 -1.49
N GLU A 73 -22.24 0.53 -2.10
CA GLU A 73 -23.31 1.28 -1.42
C GLU A 73 -24.39 0.36 -0.83
N SER A 74 -24.81 -0.67 -1.60
CA SER A 74 -25.76 -1.68 -1.13
C SER A 74 -25.23 -2.47 0.07
N LEU A 75 -23.98 -2.92 0.02
CA LEU A 75 -23.36 -3.66 1.13
C LEU A 75 -23.20 -2.76 2.36
N VAL A 76 -22.77 -1.51 2.21
CA VAL A 76 -22.67 -0.56 3.34
C VAL A 76 -24.03 -0.34 4.01
N SER A 77 -25.10 -0.18 3.22
CA SER A 77 -26.44 0.14 3.73
C SER A 77 -27.16 -1.08 4.33
N THR A 78 -27.09 -2.22 3.65
CA THR A 78 -27.78 -3.46 4.06
C THR A 78 -26.94 -4.32 5.01
N ARG A 79 -25.63 -4.08 5.07
CA ARG A 79 -24.63 -4.96 5.68
C ARG A 79 -24.67 -6.39 5.12
N SER A 80 -25.21 -6.63 3.93
CA SER A 80 -25.29 -7.98 3.36
C SER A 80 -24.42 -8.11 2.11
N ILE A 81 -23.76 -9.26 1.98
CA ILE A 81 -22.94 -9.61 0.80
C ILE A 81 -23.85 -9.88 -0.41
N HIS A 82 -25.02 -10.47 -0.17
CA HIS A 82 -26.04 -10.80 -1.16
C HIS A 82 -27.44 -10.53 -0.60
N PRO A 83 -28.42 -10.06 -1.39
CA PRO A 83 -29.78 -9.76 -0.91
C PRO A 83 -30.46 -10.90 -0.14
N ASP A 84 -30.17 -12.15 -0.50
CA ASP A 84 -30.77 -13.35 0.10
C ASP A 84 -30.01 -13.87 1.34
N GLN A 85 -28.90 -13.23 1.72
CA GLN A 85 -28.09 -13.63 2.88
C GLN A 85 -28.39 -12.75 4.10
N ALA A 86 -28.15 -13.32 5.28
CA ALA A 86 -28.25 -12.59 6.54
C ALA A 86 -27.21 -11.45 6.60
N PRO A 87 -27.57 -10.29 7.19
CA PRO A 87 -26.63 -9.19 7.36
C PRO A 87 -25.41 -9.59 8.21
N ILE A 88 -24.25 -9.04 7.86
CA ILE A 88 -23.00 -9.12 8.60
C ILE A 88 -23.22 -8.56 10.02
N PRO A 89 -22.84 -9.29 11.09
CA PRO A 89 -22.98 -8.85 12.48
C PRO A 89 -22.34 -7.49 12.73
N GLN A 90 -22.84 -6.72 13.70
CA GLN A 90 -22.42 -5.33 13.98
C GLN A 90 -20.95 -5.14 14.40
N GLY A 91 -20.22 -6.21 14.66
CA GLY A 91 -18.84 -6.15 15.16
C GLY A 91 -17.85 -5.52 14.17
N PRO A 92 -17.66 -6.10 12.96
CA PRO A 92 -16.78 -5.51 11.97
C PRO A 92 -17.31 -4.20 11.39
N LYS A 93 -16.41 -3.23 11.26
CA LYS A 93 -16.68 -1.97 10.56
C LYS A 93 -16.67 -2.22 9.05
N ILE A 94 -17.70 -1.76 8.35
CA ILE A 94 -17.74 -1.80 6.88
C ILE A 94 -17.37 -0.41 6.36
N ASN A 95 -16.27 -0.33 5.61
CA ASN A 95 -15.76 0.94 5.12
C ASN A 95 -16.58 1.46 3.94
N LYS A 96 -16.84 2.78 3.99
CA LYS A 96 -17.48 3.53 2.92
C LYS A 96 -16.44 4.04 1.93
N ASP A 97 -16.91 4.47 0.77
CA ASP A 97 -16.07 5.21 -0.18
C ASP A 97 -15.47 6.45 0.48
N GLY A 98 -14.17 6.66 0.25
CA GLY A 98 -13.37 7.71 0.90
C GLY A 98 -12.76 7.29 2.24
N GLU A 99 -13.22 6.20 2.87
CA GLU A 99 -12.61 5.64 4.07
C GLU A 99 -11.50 4.64 3.74
N SER A 100 -10.49 4.56 4.61
CA SER A 100 -9.36 3.65 4.45
C SER A 100 -9.09 2.82 5.69
N SER A 101 -8.78 1.54 5.53
CA SER A 101 -8.19 0.67 6.54
C SER A 101 -6.67 0.72 6.47
N ARG A 102 -5.98 0.54 7.59
CA ARG A 102 -4.53 0.37 7.59
C ARG A 102 -4.19 -1.11 7.41
N MET A 103 -3.41 -1.45 6.40
CA MET A 103 -2.95 -2.82 6.15
C MET A 103 -1.46 -2.79 5.77
N LEU A 104 -0.62 -3.49 6.54
CA LEU A 104 0.84 -3.53 6.33
C LEU A 104 1.47 -2.13 6.19
N GLY A 105 0.99 -1.14 6.95
CA GLY A 105 1.46 0.24 6.86
C GLY A 105 0.97 1.03 5.64
N ALA A 106 0.32 0.39 4.67
CA ALA A 106 -0.47 1.02 3.61
C ALA A 106 -1.84 1.44 4.13
N ARG A 107 -2.52 2.30 3.36
CA ARG A 107 -3.94 2.60 3.55
C ARG A 107 -4.71 2.07 2.35
N GLN A 108 -5.66 1.18 2.59
CA GLN A 108 -6.47 0.57 1.54
C GLN A 108 -7.93 0.95 1.70
N GLY A 109 -8.60 1.20 0.58
CA GLY A 109 -10.01 1.55 0.55
C GLY A 109 -10.38 2.09 -0.83
N ASN A 110 -11.68 2.23 -1.07
CA ASN A 110 -12.15 2.76 -2.35
C ASN A 110 -12.21 4.28 -2.35
N LEU A 111 -11.79 4.90 -3.45
CA LEU A 111 -11.83 6.36 -3.64
C LEU A 111 -11.16 7.13 -2.47
N VAL A 112 -10.18 6.50 -1.81
CA VAL A 112 -9.43 7.14 -0.72
C VAL A 112 -8.63 8.29 -1.30
N ASN A 113 -8.68 9.44 -0.63
CA ASN A 113 -7.85 10.57 -1.01
C ASN A 113 -6.37 10.16 -0.94
N PRO A 114 -5.67 10.09 -2.08
CA PRO A 114 -4.27 9.67 -2.08
C PRO A 114 -3.35 10.59 -1.26
N ASP A 115 -3.69 11.87 -1.12
CA ASP A 115 -2.90 12.81 -0.33
C ASP A 115 -2.99 12.49 1.16
N ALA A 116 -4.10 11.92 1.63
CA ALA A 116 -4.24 11.42 2.99
C ALA A 116 -3.32 10.23 3.31
N ILE A 117 -2.76 9.58 2.26
CA ILE A 117 -1.76 8.51 2.37
C ILE A 117 -0.36 9.13 2.25
N TRP A 118 -0.13 9.89 1.19
CA TRP A 118 1.21 10.32 0.79
C TRP A 118 1.76 11.55 1.52
N VAL A 119 0.91 12.44 2.04
CA VAL A 119 1.39 13.61 2.81
C VAL A 119 2.14 13.19 4.08
N PRO A 120 1.59 12.32 4.96
CA PRO A 120 2.33 11.84 6.12
C PRO A 120 3.64 11.13 5.78
N ILE A 121 3.64 10.35 4.69
CA ILE A 121 4.83 9.64 4.19
C ILE A 121 5.89 10.63 3.71
N THR A 122 5.50 11.64 2.94
CA THR A 122 6.38 12.69 2.42
C THR A 122 6.96 13.53 3.55
N ASN A 123 6.14 13.94 4.52
CA ASN A 123 6.59 14.67 5.71
C ASN A 123 7.60 13.85 6.52
N ARG A 124 7.39 12.53 6.63
CA ARG A 124 8.36 11.65 7.29
C ARG A 124 9.69 11.59 6.55
N MET A 125 9.67 11.48 5.22
CA MET A 125 10.90 11.51 4.41
C MET A 125 11.62 12.86 4.55
N GLU A 126 10.89 13.96 4.43
CA GLU A 126 11.41 15.32 4.61
C GLU A 126 12.07 15.51 5.98
N ASN A 127 11.40 15.13 7.07
CA ASN A 127 11.97 15.21 8.41
C ASN A 127 13.27 14.41 8.57
N ILE A 128 13.37 13.24 7.93
CA ILE A 128 14.61 12.44 7.96
C ILE A 128 15.72 13.17 7.19
N LEU A 129 15.42 13.69 6.02
CA LEU A 129 16.37 14.40 5.17
C LEU A 129 16.85 15.69 5.83
N ASP A 130 15.95 16.50 6.38
CA ASP A 130 16.30 17.76 7.05
C ASP A 130 17.17 17.50 8.28
N ARG A 131 16.87 16.45 9.07
CA ARG A 131 17.73 16.04 10.19
C ARG A 131 19.13 15.66 9.71
N LEU A 132 19.23 14.89 8.62
CA LEU A 132 20.52 14.45 8.09
C LEU A 132 21.27 15.55 7.36
N GLN A 133 20.56 16.56 6.82
CA GLN A 133 21.17 17.72 6.18
C GLN A 133 22.08 18.50 7.15
N SER A 134 21.70 18.55 8.44
CA SER A 134 22.52 19.19 9.49
C SER A 134 23.88 18.53 9.73
N THR A 135 24.09 17.31 9.22
CA THR A 135 25.39 16.62 9.28
C THR A 135 26.34 16.99 8.13
N HIS A 136 25.91 17.88 7.23
CA HIS A 136 26.66 18.32 6.05
C HIS A 136 27.20 17.15 5.20
N PRO A 137 26.31 16.27 4.69
CA PRO A 137 26.72 15.08 3.98
C PRO A 137 27.48 15.42 2.70
N THR A 138 28.52 14.63 2.41
CA THR A 138 29.16 14.65 1.08
C THR A 138 28.18 14.20 0.00
N LEU A 139 28.49 14.44 -1.28
CA LEU A 139 27.64 13.99 -2.39
C LEU A 139 27.45 12.46 -2.38
N GLU A 140 28.48 11.68 -2.05
CA GLU A 140 28.38 10.23 -1.94
C GLU A 140 27.51 9.81 -0.74
N SER A 141 27.66 10.46 0.41
CA SER A 141 26.78 10.23 1.57
C SER A 141 25.33 10.58 1.24
N ALA A 142 25.08 11.70 0.54
CA ALA A 142 23.76 12.13 0.13
C ALA A 142 23.10 11.10 -0.81
N LYS A 143 23.86 10.49 -1.72
CA LYS A 143 23.39 9.38 -2.57
C LYS A 143 22.84 8.22 -1.76
N HIS A 144 23.58 7.78 -0.73
CA HIS A 144 23.15 6.70 0.14
C HIS A 144 21.93 7.08 0.99
N ILE A 145 21.90 8.31 1.50
CA ILE A 145 20.77 8.81 2.29
C ILE A 145 19.49 8.83 1.44
N VAL A 146 19.55 9.37 0.22
CA VAL A 146 18.39 9.38 -0.71
C VAL A 146 17.91 7.96 -1.00
N ARG A 147 18.83 7.02 -1.20
CA ARG A 147 18.49 5.61 -1.46
C ARG A 147 17.79 4.95 -0.25
N ASN A 148 18.32 5.18 0.95
CA ASN A 148 17.77 4.59 2.17
C ASN A 148 16.49 5.28 2.66
N THR A 149 16.14 6.44 2.08
CA THR A 149 14.93 7.19 2.43
C THR A 149 13.93 7.16 1.27
N ILE A 150 14.04 8.07 0.33
CA ILE A 150 13.08 8.25 -0.77
C ILE A 150 12.94 6.97 -1.59
N ALA A 151 14.05 6.34 -2.00
CA ALA A 151 13.96 5.15 -2.85
C ALA A 151 13.32 3.97 -2.09
N SER A 152 13.74 3.73 -0.85
CA SER A 152 13.23 2.61 -0.04
C SER A 152 11.74 2.79 0.30
N PHE A 153 11.30 4.01 0.63
CA PHE A 153 9.90 4.29 0.91
C PHE A 153 9.04 4.13 -0.34
N THR A 154 9.43 4.78 -1.44
CA THR A 154 8.66 4.70 -2.70
C THR A 154 8.59 3.27 -3.23
N GLU A 155 9.67 2.51 -3.16
CA GLU A 155 9.68 1.09 -3.55
C GLU A 155 8.68 0.26 -2.72
N TYR A 156 8.66 0.46 -1.40
CA TYR A 156 7.73 -0.25 -0.54
C TYR A 156 6.27 0.09 -0.89
N PHE A 157 5.92 1.37 -0.94
CA PHE A 157 4.54 1.81 -1.17
C PHE A 157 4.03 1.47 -2.58
N VAL A 158 4.88 1.57 -3.61
CA VAL A 158 4.47 1.17 -4.95
C VAL A 158 4.21 -0.34 -5.02
N ARG A 159 5.06 -1.15 -4.38
CA ARG A 159 4.92 -2.62 -4.39
C ARG A 159 3.66 -3.13 -3.69
N ILE A 160 3.13 -2.38 -2.73
CA ILE A 160 1.87 -2.70 -2.05
C ILE A 160 0.63 -2.10 -2.76
N GLY A 161 0.81 -1.49 -3.94
CA GLY A 161 -0.26 -1.07 -4.83
C GLY A 161 -0.49 0.44 -4.96
N GLU A 162 0.32 1.27 -4.30
CA GLU A 162 0.21 2.73 -4.46
C GLU A 162 0.81 3.20 -5.80
N THR A 163 0.30 4.32 -6.30
CA THR A 163 0.88 4.97 -7.49
C THR A 163 1.52 6.32 -7.12
N LEU A 164 2.67 6.61 -7.70
CA LEU A 164 3.36 7.89 -7.45
C LEU A 164 2.69 9.03 -8.21
N GLY A 165 2.34 8.85 -9.49
CA GLY A 165 1.66 9.86 -10.30
C GLY A 165 2.30 11.26 -10.18
N PRO A 166 1.53 12.32 -9.87
CA PRO A 166 2.07 13.68 -9.67
C PRO A 166 3.10 13.80 -8.55
N ARG A 167 3.09 12.88 -7.56
CA ARG A 167 3.94 12.91 -6.37
C ARG A 167 5.39 12.62 -6.69
N ALA A 168 5.66 11.91 -7.79
CA ALA A 168 7.02 11.71 -8.29
C ALA A 168 7.77 13.06 -8.45
N LYS A 169 7.10 14.09 -8.96
CA LYS A 169 7.67 15.44 -9.10
C LYS A 169 7.95 16.11 -7.74
N THR A 170 7.06 15.92 -6.76
CA THR A 170 7.26 16.45 -5.40
C THR A 170 8.47 15.79 -4.73
N LEU A 171 8.60 14.48 -4.85
CA LEU A 171 9.71 13.73 -4.29
C LEU A 171 11.03 14.00 -5.03
N GLU A 172 10.99 14.22 -6.34
CA GLU A 172 12.16 14.69 -7.10
C GLU A 172 12.64 16.05 -6.59
N LYS A 173 11.72 17.00 -6.38
CA LYS A 173 12.05 18.30 -5.80
C LYS A 173 12.69 18.15 -4.42
N LEU A 174 12.12 17.31 -3.56
CA LEU A 174 12.67 17.02 -2.23
C LEU A 174 14.08 16.42 -2.32
N GLN A 175 14.29 15.44 -3.21
CA GLN A 175 15.60 14.84 -3.47
C GLN A 175 16.61 15.88 -3.92
N ARG A 176 16.26 16.73 -4.91
CA ARG A 176 17.15 17.78 -5.42
C ARG A 176 17.48 18.82 -4.35
N ARG A 177 16.49 19.19 -3.55
CA ARG A 177 16.64 20.13 -2.44
C ARG A 177 17.70 19.65 -1.45
N PHE A 178 17.64 18.36 -1.09
CA PHE A 178 18.59 17.71 -0.20
C PHE A 178 19.99 17.62 -0.81
N ILE A 179 20.11 17.07 -2.03
CA ILE A 179 21.42 16.85 -2.70
C ILE A 179 22.19 18.16 -2.86
N TRP A 180 21.49 19.24 -3.20
CA TRP A 180 22.11 20.54 -3.50
C TRP A 180 21.97 21.56 -2.38
N ASN A 181 21.47 21.17 -1.20
CA ASN A 181 21.28 22.04 -0.06
C ASN A 181 20.58 23.37 -0.42
N ASN A 182 19.44 23.30 -1.11
CA ASN A 182 18.69 24.49 -1.60
C ASN A 182 19.45 25.41 -2.59
N ALA A 183 20.52 24.95 -3.26
CA ALA A 183 21.18 25.76 -4.29
C ALA A 183 20.21 26.15 -5.42
N LYS A 184 20.20 27.45 -5.78
CA LYS A 184 19.33 27.99 -6.84
C LYS A 184 19.59 27.35 -8.21
N VAL A 185 20.86 27.07 -8.50
CA VAL A 185 21.30 26.42 -9.74
C VAL A 185 22.08 25.17 -9.36
N PRO A 186 21.52 23.97 -9.58
CA PRO A 186 22.25 22.74 -9.32
C PRO A 186 23.39 22.56 -10.35
N PRO A 187 24.58 22.11 -9.92
CA PRO A 187 25.71 21.86 -10.82
C PRO A 187 25.46 20.79 -11.89
N LEU A 188 24.58 19.82 -11.61
CA LEU A 188 24.20 18.76 -12.53
C LEU A 188 22.68 18.68 -12.65
N SER A 189 22.21 18.38 -13.87
CA SER A 189 20.81 18.03 -14.09
C SER A 189 20.46 16.72 -13.36
N TYR A 190 19.18 16.52 -13.09
CA TYR A 190 18.69 15.29 -12.45
C TYR A 190 19.01 14.05 -13.29
N ASP A 191 18.83 14.14 -14.61
CA ASP A 191 19.13 13.06 -15.54
C ASP A 191 20.62 12.74 -15.57
N GLN A 192 21.49 13.74 -15.69
CA GLN A 192 22.94 13.56 -15.67
C GLN A 192 23.41 12.94 -14.36
N LEU A 193 22.83 13.35 -13.23
CA LEU A 193 23.17 12.80 -11.92
C LEU A 193 22.87 11.29 -11.81
N SER A 194 21.82 10.83 -12.48
CA SER A 194 21.40 9.43 -12.50
C SER A 194 22.22 8.53 -13.43
N GLN A 195 22.99 9.11 -14.36
CA GLN A 195 23.81 8.35 -15.31
C GLN A 195 24.94 7.57 -14.62
N GLU A 196 25.47 6.62 -15.37
CA GLU A 196 26.69 5.86 -15.05
C GLU A 196 27.90 6.80 -14.87
N THR A 197 28.86 6.39 -14.03
CA THR A 197 30.08 7.18 -13.75
C THR A 197 30.92 7.39 -15.00
N ASN A 198 30.94 6.42 -15.91
CA ASN A 198 31.66 6.49 -17.17
C ASN A 198 31.06 7.54 -18.12
N ASN A 199 29.80 7.91 -17.91
CA ASN A 199 29.08 8.92 -18.70
C ASN A 199 29.04 10.28 -17.97
N GLY A 200 29.90 10.49 -16.97
CA GLY A 200 29.94 11.72 -16.17
C GLY A 200 28.81 11.83 -15.13
N GLY A 201 28.10 10.74 -14.83
CA GLY A 201 27.06 10.69 -13.82
C GLY A 201 27.55 10.21 -12.45
N LYS A 202 26.62 10.04 -11.51
CA LYS A 202 26.90 9.61 -10.13
C LYS A 202 26.05 8.42 -9.67
N LYS A 203 25.29 7.80 -10.59
CA LYS A 203 24.38 6.68 -10.31
C LYS A 203 23.38 7.00 -9.20
N PHE A 204 22.89 8.24 -9.15
CA PHE A 204 21.83 8.57 -8.22
C PHE A 204 20.54 7.85 -8.60
N PHE A 205 19.77 7.52 -7.58
CA PHE A 205 18.40 7.06 -7.74
C PHE A 205 17.57 8.08 -8.54
N ASN A 206 16.88 7.60 -9.57
CA ASN A 206 15.93 8.38 -10.37
C ASN A 206 14.52 7.81 -10.15
N ILE A 207 13.64 8.63 -9.58
CA ILE A 207 12.27 8.25 -9.22
C ILE A 207 11.45 7.84 -10.44
N HIS A 208 11.59 8.56 -11.55
CA HIS A 208 10.79 8.33 -12.76
C HIS A 208 11.20 7.01 -13.41
N HIS A 209 12.51 6.80 -13.62
CA HIS A 209 13.01 5.52 -14.15
C HIS A 209 12.59 4.32 -13.28
N ARG A 210 12.58 4.50 -11.95
CA ARG A 210 12.13 3.44 -11.04
C ARG A 210 10.64 3.17 -11.16
N ASN A 211 9.83 4.22 -11.24
CA ASN A 211 8.38 4.08 -11.39
C ASN A 211 8.03 3.35 -12.69
N ASP A 212 8.71 3.71 -13.79
CA ASP A 212 8.54 3.03 -15.09
C ASP A 212 8.98 1.56 -15.01
N ALA A 213 10.11 1.28 -14.37
CA ALA A 213 10.60 -0.08 -14.19
C ALA A 213 9.67 -0.94 -13.32
N ILE A 214 9.07 -0.38 -12.26
CA ILE A 214 8.12 -1.11 -11.42
C ILE A 214 6.83 -1.39 -12.20
N ALA A 215 6.32 -0.42 -12.98
CA ALA A 215 5.16 -0.64 -13.84
C ALA A 215 5.38 -1.81 -14.81
N LEU A 216 6.60 -1.98 -15.34
CA LEU A 216 6.98 -3.11 -16.18
C LEU A 216 7.04 -4.46 -15.45
N MET A 217 7.32 -4.49 -14.13
CA MET A 217 7.33 -5.73 -13.34
C MET A 217 5.94 -6.26 -12.98
N HIS A 218 4.92 -5.39 -13.07
CA HIS A 218 3.53 -5.74 -12.79
C HIS A 218 2.71 -6.08 -14.06
N LEU A 219 3.34 -6.05 -15.23
CA LEU A 219 2.84 -6.57 -16.51
C LEU A 219 3.30 -8.02 -16.72
#